data_AF-A0A6S6UKL0-F1
#
_entry.id   AF-A0A6S6UKL0-F1
#
_cell.length_a   1.000
_cell.length_b   1.000
_cell.length_c   1.000
_cell.angle_alpha   90.00
_cell.angle_beta   90.00
_cell.angle_gamma   90.00
#
_symmetry.space_group_name_H-M   'P 1'
#
loop_
_entity.id
_entity.type
_entity.pdbx_description
1 polymer ?
#
loop_
_entity_poly.entity_id
_entity_poly.type
_entity_poly.pdbx_seq_one_letter_code
_entity_poly.pdbx_strand_id
1 'polypeptide(L)'
;MTRPLIYLILLATTLLCLSSYRYHTAVGIDHDYVQKDSILHTYYRINWSGNGSVWMGYGTFEQPADKNKPLEFIDPAAVFFKPVPKKMLAENLQHTTGFSLINARQPRDVFWLIIPAWLPILLSALLWLFIRRRHHLSNASATSPTPHQGNKYSPTSH
;
A
#
# COMPACT_ATOMS: atom_id res chain seq x y z
N MET A 1 -16.44 -12.76 2.59
CA MET A 1 -16.37 -11.37 2.06
C MET A 1 -14.97 -10.92 1.61
N THR A 2 -13.91 -11.73 1.68
CA THR A 2 -12.53 -11.28 1.42
C THR A 2 -12.10 -11.23 -0.05
N ARG A 3 -12.70 -12.06 -0.92
CA ARG A 3 -12.35 -12.14 -2.36
C ARG A 3 -12.66 -10.86 -3.16
N PRO A 4 -13.86 -10.26 -3.10
CA PRO A 4 -14.15 -9.05 -3.86
C PRO A 4 -13.26 -7.87 -3.45
N LEU A 5 -12.91 -7.77 -2.16
CA LEU A 5 -12.01 -6.74 -1.66
C LEU A 5 -10.61 -6.86 -2.28
N ILE A 6 -10.05 -8.07 -2.38
CA ILE A 6 -8.75 -8.29 -3.03
C ILE A 6 -8.78 -7.88 -4.51
N TYR A 7 -9.87 -8.21 -5.22
CA TYR A 7 -10.01 -7.79 -6.61
C TYR A 7 -10.12 -6.27 -6.76
N LEU A 8 -10.84 -5.59 -5.88
CA LEU A 8 -10.93 -4.13 -5.87
C LEU A 8 -9.57 -3.50 -5.58
N ILE A 9 -8.82 -4.01 -4.60
CA ILE A 9 -7.46 -3.54 -4.29
C ILE A 9 -6.53 -3.76 -5.48
N LEU A 10 -6.57 -4.93 -6.11
CA LEU A 10 -5.75 -5.23 -7.28
C LEU A 10 -6.09 -4.31 -8.46
N LEU A 11 -7.38 -4.08 -8.72
CA LEU A 11 -7.84 -3.18 -9.77
C LEU A 11 -7.39 -1.74 -9.49
N ALA A 12 -7.64 -1.23 -8.29
CA ALA A 12 -7.27 0.13 -7.90
C ALA A 12 -5.76 0.35 -7.98
N THR A 13 -4.96 -0.56 -7.42
CA THR A 13 -3.49 -0.47 -7.48
C THR A 13 -2.96 -0.58 -8.90
N THR A 14 -3.58 -1.40 -9.76
CA THR A 14 -3.22 -1.51 -11.18
C THR A 14 -3.51 -0.21 -11.92
N LEU A 15 -4.70 0.37 -11.75
CA LEU A 15 -5.06 1.64 -12.37
C LEU A 15 -4.13 2.77 -11.91
N LEU A 16 -3.84 2.84 -10.62
CA LEU A 16 -2.95 3.84 -10.05
C LEU A 16 -1.51 3.67 -10.56
N CYS A 17 -1.01 2.43 -10.64
CA CYS A 17 0.30 2.14 -11.23
C CYS A 17 0.38 2.54 -12.70
N LEU A 18 -0.64 2.26 -13.52
CA LEU A 18 -0.63 2.66 -14.92
C LEU A 18 -0.69 4.19 -15.04
N SER A 19 -1.51 4.84 -14.21
CA SER A 19 -1.60 6.31 -14.20
C SER A 19 -0.32 6.99 -13.73
N SER A 20 0.47 6.32 -12.87
CA SER A 20 1.66 6.89 -12.26
C SER A 20 2.82 7.11 -13.22
N TYR A 21 2.72 6.69 -14.49
CA TYR A 21 3.69 7.04 -15.52
C TYR A 21 3.44 8.42 -16.14
N ARG A 22 2.30 9.06 -15.84
CA ARG A 22 1.91 10.34 -16.44
C ARG A 22 1.34 11.34 -15.45
N TYR A 23 0.68 10.82 -14.42
CA TYR A 23 -0.06 11.61 -13.46
C TYR A 23 0.41 11.32 -12.04
N HIS A 24 0.34 12.35 -11.22
CA HIS A 24 0.56 12.30 -9.80
C HIS A 24 -0.77 12.08 -9.08
N THR A 25 -0.80 11.05 -8.25
CA THR A 25 -1.90 10.79 -7.32
C THR A 25 -1.31 10.62 -5.93
N ALA A 26 -1.88 11.28 -4.93
CA ALA A 26 -1.45 11.23 -3.54
C ALA A 26 -2.67 11.08 -2.64
N VAL A 27 -2.54 10.27 -1.60
CA VAL A 27 -3.52 10.16 -0.52
C VAL A 27 -2.80 10.13 0.81
N GLY A 28 -3.45 10.67 1.84
CA GLY A 28 -2.98 10.49 3.20
C GLY A 28 -3.67 11.40 4.20
N ILE A 29 -2.99 11.64 5.31
CA ILE A 29 -3.53 12.32 6.47
C ILE A 29 -2.51 13.36 6.95
N ASP A 30 -3.00 14.54 7.27
CA ASP A 30 -2.25 15.59 7.93
C ASP A 30 -2.65 15.71 9.39
N HIS A 31 -1.69 16.15 10.20
CA HIS A 31 -1.84 16.31 11.64
C HIS A 31 -1.06 17.53 12.10
N ASP A 32 -1.71 18.42 12.83
CA ASP A 32 -1.10 19.60 13.42
C ASP A 32 -0.90 19.47 14.94
N TYR A 33 0.32 19.68 15.40
CA TYR A 33 0.66 19.78 16.84
C TYR A 33 1.05 21.20 17.20
N VAL A 34 0.45 21.74 18.27
CA VAL A 34 0.80 23.09 18.77
C VAL A 34 2.13 23.05 19.50
N GLN A 35 3.02 23.96 19.12
CA GLN A 35 4.19 24.34 19.89
C GLN A 35 4.02 25.77 20.41
N LYS A 36 4.96 26.23 21.24
CA LYS A 36 4.84 27.51 21.97
C LYS A 36 4.54 28.71 21.06
N ASP A 37 5.24 28.81 19.93
CA ASP A 37 5.11 29.92 18.98
C ASP A 37 4.88 29.46 17.52
N SER A 38 4.70 28.15 17.29
CA SER A 38 4.56 27.53 15.97
C SER A 38 3.62 26.34 15.99
N ILE A 39 3.22 25.87 14.82
CA ILE A 39 2.51 24.61 14.63
C ILE A 39 3.46 23.67 13.90
N LEU A 40 3.64 22.47 14.46
CA LEU A 40 4.34 21.38 13.80
C LEU A 40 3.32 20.61 12.95
N HIS A 41 3.37 20.83 11.64
CA HIS A 41 2.58 20.09 10.68
C HIS A 41 3.28 18.78 10.34
N THR A 42 2.57 17.67 10.47
CA THR A 42 3.04 16.33 10.12
C THR A 42 2.11 15.76 9.06
N TYR A 43 2.66 15.38 7.91
CA TYR A 43 1.89 14.71 6.86
C TYR A 43 2.33 13.25 6.75
N TYR A 44 1.36 12.36 6.53
CA TYR A 44 1.56 10.97 6.14
C TYR A 44 0.96 10.78 4.76
N ARG A 45 1.68 10.14 3.84
CA ARG A 45 1.29 10.09 2.43
C ARG A 45 1.71 8.81 1.72
N ILE A 46 0.88 8.40 0.77
CA ILE A 46 1.19 7.43 -0.28
C ILE A 46 1.01 8.16 -1.62
N ASN A 47 2.10 8.27 -2.38
CA ASN A 47 2.17 9.04 -3.60
C ASN A 47 2.57 8.15 -4.78
N TRP A 48 1.70 8.06 -5.78
CA TRP A 48 2.07 7.70 -7.13
C TRP A 48 2.65 8.95 -7.78
N SER A 49 3.97 9.01 -7.91
CA SER A 49 4.71 10.27 -8.12
C SER A 49 4.74 10.77 -9.57
N GLY A 50 4.17 10.02 -10.52
CA GLY A 50 4.13 10.42 -11.93
C GLY A 50 5.36 9.99 -12.74
N ASN A 51 6.26 9.19 -12.17
CA ASN A 51 7.40 8.57 -12.85
C ASN A 51 7.39 7.04 -12.80
N GLY A 52 6.29 6.39 -12.42
CA GLY A 52 6.23 4.93 -12.26
C GLY A 52 6.72 4.41 -10.90
N SER A 53 6.90 5.29 -9.90
CA SER A 53 7.21 4.90 -8.52
C SER A 53 6.06 5.22 -7.55
N VAL A 54 6.06 4.52 -6.43
CA VAL A 54 5.20 4.75 -5.26
C VAL A 54 6.07 5.17 -4.09
N TRP A 55 5.73 6.29 -3.48
CA TRP A 55 6.42 6.84 -2.33
C TRP A 55 5.49 6.74 -1.14
N MET A 56 5.94 6.11 -0.07
CA MET A 56 5.16 5.95 1.15
C MET A 56 5.96 6.48 2.32
N GLY A 57 5.39 7.37 3.11
CA GLY A 57 6.14 7.95 4.20
C GLY A 57 5.46 9.13 4.87
N TYR A 58 6.28 9.92 5.54
CA TYR A 58 5.86 11.09 6.28
C TYR A 58 6.92 12.19 6.25
N GLY A 59 6.51 13.40 6.60
CA GLY A 59 7.43 14.48 6.89
C GLY A 59 6.83 15.51 7.81
N THR A 60 7.69 16.27 8.47
CA THR A 60 7.29 17.37 9.34
C THR A 60 7.77 18.71 8.80
N PHE A 61 7.02 19.77 9.06
CA PHE A 61 7.48 21.13 8.90
C PHE A 61 6.79 22.07 9.88
N GLU A 62 7.50 23.13 10.25
CA GLU A 62 6.96 24.18 11.10
C GLU A 62 6.24 25.23 10.25
N GLN A 63 5.07 25.64 10.71
CA GLN A 63 4.31 26.75 10.18
C GLN A 63 4.00 27.75 11.32
N PRO A 64 3.93 29.06 11.03
CA PRO A 64 3.54 30.03 12.04
C PRO A 64 2.11 29.77 12.51
N ALA A 65 1.86 29.94 13.81
CA ALA A 65 0.54 29.75 14.37
C ALA A 65 -0.43 30.82 13.85
N ASP A 66 -1.39 30.42 13.03
CA ASP A 66 -2.50 31.29 12.61
C ASP A 66 -3.58 31.28 13.70
N LYS A 67 -3.70 32.40 14.42
CA LYS A 67 -4.70 32.55 15.50
C LYS A 67 -6.14 32.47 15.00
N ASN A 68 -6.37 32.61 13.69
CA ASN A 68 -7.70 32.64 13.09
C ASN A 68 -8.13 31.32 12.46
N LYS A 69 -7.25 30.30 12.40
CA LYS A 69 -7.61 28.98 11.91
C LYS A 69 -7.70 27.98 13.07
N PRO A 70 -8.83 27.25 13.21
CA PRO A 70 -8.88 26.14 14.15
C PRO A 70 -7.88 25.07 13.71
N LEU A 71 -7.21 24.46 14.69
CA LEU A 71 -6.29 23.35 14.44
C LEU A 71 -7.07 22.09 14.15
N GLU A 72 -6.71 21.42 13.06
CA GLU A 72 -7.28 20.14 12.70
C GLU A 72 -6.35 19.02 13.17
N PHE A 73 -6.87 18.16 14.03
CA PHE A 73 -6.10 17.02 14.56
C PHE A 73 -5.81 15.98 13.48
N ILE A 74 -6.77 15.77 12.56
CA ILE A 74 -6.66 14.84 11.45
C ILE A 74 -7.36 15.49 10.25
N ASP A 75 -6.58 15.87 9.24
CA ASP A 75 -7.11 16.38 7.97
C ASP A 75 -6.79 15.38 6.84
N PRO A 76 -7.79 14.66 6.30
CA PRO A 76 -7.60 13.80 5.14
C PRO A 76 -7.27 14.61 3.90
N ALA A 77 -6.12 14.32 3.31
CA ALA A 77 -5.65 15.03 2.13
C ALA A 77 -5.47 14.09 0.95
N ALA A 78 -5.96 14.51 -0.22
CA ALA A 78 -5.83 13.76 -1.44
C ALA A 78 -5.67 14.64 -2.67
N VAL A 79 -4.92 14.15 -3.64
CA VAL A 79 -4.76 14.72 -4.97
C VAL A 79 -4.87 13.57 -5.96
N PHE A 80 -5.69 13.71 -6.99
CA PHE A 80 -5.89 12.67 -7.99
C PHE A 80 -5.54 13.17 -9.38
N PHE A 81 -4.77 12.38 -10.11
CA PHE A 81 -4.49 12.56 -11.54
C PHE A 81 -3.91 13.93 -11.92
N LYS A 82 -3.11 14.55 -11.05
CA LYS A 82 -2.46 15.84 -11.33
C LYS A 82 -1.36 15.63 -12.37
N PRO A 83 -1.33 16.34 -13.50
CA PRO A 83 -0.30 16.15 -14.51
C PRO A 83 1.08 16.53 -13.95
N VAL A 84 2.09 15.69 -14.20
CA VAL A 84 3.46 15.96 -13.74
C VAL A 84 4.22 16.82 -14.77
N PRO A 85 4.89 17.91 -14.34
CA PRO A 85 5.73 18.71 -15.23
C PRO A 85 6.81 17.86 -15.89
N LYS A 86 7.03 18.04 -17.20
CA LYS A 86 8.01 17.26 -17.98
C LYS A 86 9.44 17.30 -17.40
N LYS A 87 9.82 18.41 -16.75
CA LYS A 87 11.13 18.57 -16.10
C LYS A 87 11.35 17.61 -14.93
N MET A 88 10.31 17.37 -14.12
CA MET A 88 10.35 16.44 -12.99
C MET A 88 10.48 14.97 -13.42
N LEU A 89 10.05 14.61 -14.63
CA LEU A 89 10.19 13.26 -15.17
C LEU A 89 11.65 12.92 -15.54
N ALA A 90 12.43 13.90 -16.01
CA ALA A 90 13.80 13.67 -16.46
C ALA A 90 14.81 13.51 -15.30
N GLU A 91 14.62 14.28 -14.23
CA GLU A 91 15.52 14.29 -13.07
C GLU A 91 15.32 13.07 -12.14
N ASN A 92 14.16 12.40 -12.22
CA ASN A 92 13.78 11.32 -11.30
C ASN A 92 13.88 9.90 -11.89
N LEU A 93 14.58 9.71 -13.01
CA LEU A 93 14.71 8.38 -13.64
C LEU A 93 15.34 7.35 -12.71
N GLN A 94 16.27 7.74 -11.83
CA GLN A 94 16.90 6.83 -10.85
C GLN A 94 15.90 6.22 -9.86
N HIS A 95 14.78 6.90 -9.60
CA HIS A 95 13.74 6.43 -8.68
C HIS A 95 12.67 5.56 -9.36
N THR A 96 12.73 5.38 -10.69
CA THR A 96 11.70 4.64 -11.45
C THR A 96 11.87 3.13 -11.40
N THR A 97 13.10 2.65 -11.20
CA THR A 97 13.43 1.21 -11.24
C THR A 97 14.01 0.67 -9.93
N GLY A 98 14.31 1.55 -8.97
CA GLY A 98 15.03 1.21 -7.75
C GLY A 98 14.16 1.24 -6.49
N PHE A 99 14.71 0.66 -5.43
CA PHE A 99 14.28 0.90 -4.06
C PHE A 99 15.12 2.03 -3.50
N SER A 100 14.48 3.01 -2.87
CA SER A 100 15.20 4.08 -2.18
C SER A 100 14.56 4.37 -0.84
N LEU A 101 15.38 4.73 0.12
CA LEU A 101 14.97 5.11 1.45
C LEU A 101 15.54 6.48 1.75
N ILE A 102 14.67 7.45 1.99
CA ILE A 102 15.04 8.75 2.53
C ILE A 102 14.69 8.70 4.02
N ASN A 103 15.67 8.96 4.87
CA ASN A 103 15.48 9.09 6.31
C ASN A 103 16.37 10.23 6.81
N ALA A 104 15.76 11.36 7.10
CA ALA A 104 16.44 12.55 7.59
C ALA A 104 15.73 13.01 8.88
N ARG A 105 16.51 13.44 9.87
CA ARG A 105 15.99 13.95 11.15
C ARG A 105 16.30 15.43 11.40
N GLN A 106 17.16 16.02 10.57
CA GLN A 106 17.58 17.41 10.69
C GLN A 106 17.61 18.05 9.30
N PRO A 107 17.09 19.28 9.13
CA PRO A 107 16.40 20.11 10.13
C PRO A 107 14.96 19.66 10.45
N ARG A 108 14.43 18.66 9.71
CA ARG A 108 13.05 18.16 9.85
C ARG A 108 13.05 16.64 9.76
N ASP A 109 12.12 16.02 10.47
CA ASP A 109 11.90 14.58 10.40
C ASP A 109 11.18 14.25 9.09
N VAL A 110 11.87 13.52 8.21
CA VAL A 110 11.35 13.07 6.91
C VAL A 110 11.72 11.61 6.72
N PHE A 111 10.72 10.82 6.36
CA PHE A 111 10.88 9.43 6.00
C PHE A 111 10.13 9.15 4.71
N TRP A 112 10.80 8.60 3.70
CA TRP A 112 10.17 8.10 2.49
C TRP A 112 10.74 6.76 2.08
N LEU A 113 9.86 5.78 1.94
CA LEU A 113 10.13 4.54 1.23
C LEU A 113 9.65 4.69 -0.21
N ILE A 114 10.58 4.58 -1.15
CA ILE A 114 10.31 4.67 -2.59
C ILE A 114 10.46 3.29 -3.19
N ILE A 115 9.41 2.80 -3.84
CA ILE A 115 9.36 1.51 -4.51
C ILE A 115 8.82 1.65 -5.94
N PRO A 116 9.15 0.72 -6.85
CA PRO A 116 8.51 0.69 -8.17
C PRO A 116 6.99 0.46 -8.05
N ALA A 117 6.20 1.16 -8.87
CA ALA A 117 4.74 1.11 -8.78
C ALA A 117 4.13 -0.26 -9.14
N TRP A 118 4.86 -1.10 -9.88
CA TRP A 118 4.44 -2.46 -10.19
C TRP A 118 4.55 -3.41 -8.98
N LEU A 119 5.38 -3.07 -7.98
CA LEU A 119 5.65 -3.96 -6.86
C LEU A 119 4.41 -4.20 -5.98
N PRO A 120 3.62 -3.18 -5.59
CA PRO A 120 2.34 -3.41 -4.89
C PRO A 120 1.36 -4.31 -5.65
N ILE A 121 1.33 -4.24 -6.99
CA ILE A 121 0.50 -5.12 -7.81
C ILE A 121 1.01 -6.55 -7.71
N LEU A 122 2.31 -6.77 -7.91
CA LEU A 122 2.91 -8.09 -7.84
C LEU A 122 2.63 -8.75 -6.49
N LEU A 123 2.83 -8.02 -5.38
CA LEU A 123 2.56 -8.52 -4.04
C LEU A 123 1.08 -8.89 -3.85
N SER A 124 0.16 -8.06 -4.34
CA SER A 124 -1.28 -8.32 -4.29
C SER A 124 -1.67 -9.55 -5.11
N ALA A 125 -1.09 -9.73 -6.30
CA ALA A 125 -1.31 -10.89 -7.16
C ALA A 125 -0.77 -12.18 -6.54
N LEU A 126 0.45 -12.15 -5.97
CA LEU A 126 1.04 -13.29 -5.27
C LEU A 126 0.22 -13.67 -4.03
N LEU A 127 -0.25 -12.70 -3.25
CA LEU A 127 -1.13 -12.93 -2.11
C LEU A 127 -2.44 -13.61 -2.54
N TRP A 128 -3.04 -13.15 -3.64
CA TRP A 128 -4.24 -13.78 -4.19
C TRP A 128 -3.99 -15.23 -4.61
N LEU A 129 -2.90 -15.50 -5.33
CA LEU A 129 -2.51 -16.87 -5.72
C LEU A 129 -2.31 -17.78 -4.51
N PHE A 130 -1.66 -17.26 -3.46
CA PHE A 130 -1.43 -17.99 -2.22
C PHE A 130 -2.74 -18.37 -1.51
N ILE A 131 -3.67 -17.41 -1.38
CA ILE A 131 -4.99 -17.65 -0.79
C ILE A 131 -5.77 -18.68 -1.62
N ARG A 132 -5.73 -18.58 -2.95
CA ARG A 132 -6.39 -19.54 -3.85
C ARG A 132 -5.83 -20.95 -3.68
N ARG A 133 -4.51 -21.11 -3.60
CA ARG A 133 -3.86 -22.42 -3.42
C ARG A 133 -4.27 -23.08 -2.09
N ARG A 134 -4.33 -22.31 -0.99
CA ARG A 134 -4.76 -22.84 0.32
C ARG A 134 -6.19 -23.39 0.29
N HIS A 135 -7.12 -22.68 -0.36
CA HIS A 135 -8.49 -23.16 -0.52
C HIS A 135 -8.60 -24.44 -1.35
N HIS A 136 -7.75 -24.59 -2.38
CA HIS A 136 -7.75 -25.82 -3.17
C HIS A 136 -7.29 -27.03 -2.34
N LEU A 137 -6.25 -26.85 -1.51
CA LEU A 137 -5.74 -27.90 -0.64
C LEU A 137 -6.76 -28.30 0.45
N SER A 138 -7.46 -27.32 1.06
CA SER A 138 -8.51 -27.64 2.05
C SER A 138 -9.67 -28.44 1.43
N ASN A 139 -10.05 -28.12 0.19
CA ASN A 139 -11.14 -28.82 -0.48
C ASN A 139 -10.73 -30.24 -0.90
N ALA A 140 -9.49 -30.43 -1.36
CA ALA A 140 -8.97 -31.74 -1.74
C ALA A 140 -8.93 -32.72 -0.55
N SER A 141 -8.55 -32.25 0.64
CA SER A 141 -8.54 -33.07 1.86
C SER A 141 -9.95 -33.46 2.34
N ALA A 142 -10.97 -32.64 2.07
CA ALA A 142 -12.36 -32.93 2.44
C ALA A 142 -13.02 -33.97 1.53
N THR A 143 -12.52 -34.13 0.30
CA THR A 143 -13.06 -35.09 -0.70
C THR A 143 -12.34 -36.43 -0.71
N SER A 144 -11.30 -36.63 0.11
CA SER A 144 -10.64 -37.92 0.25
C SER A 144 -11.66 -38.94 0.79
N PRO A 145 -12.01 -40.00 0.04
CA PRO A 145 -12.97 -40.99 0.52
C PRO A 145 -12.42 -41.58 1.81
N THR A 146 -13.24 -41.58 2.87
CA THR A 146 -12.96 -42.33 4.09
C THR A 146 -12.56 -43.73 3.68
N PRO A 147 -11.36 -44.23 4.06
CA PRO A 147 -10.98 -45.59 3.71
C PRO A 147 -12.08 -46.49 4.27
N HIS A 148 -12.76 -47.21 3.37
CA HIS A 148 -13.72 -48.23 3.75
C HIS A 148 -12.97 -49.14 4.73
N GLN A 149 -13.32 -49.07 6.01
CA GLN A 149 -12.84 -50.02 6.99
C GLN A 149 -13.34 -51.37 6.50
N GLY A 150 -12.43 -52.13 5.88
CA GLY A 150 -12.71 -53.47 5.41
C GLY A 150 -13.31 -54.26 6.55
N ASN A 151 -14.50 -54.80 6.32
CA ASN A 151 -15.17 -55.72 7.21
C ASN A 151 -14.15 -56.76 7.71
N LYS A 152 -13.88 -56.75 9.01
CA LYS A 152 -13.16 -57.83 9.67
C LYS A 152 -14.02 -59.09 9.49
N TYR A 153 -13.53 -60.02 8.68
CA TYR A 153 -14.07 -61.37 8.60
C TYR A 153 -14.01 -62.00 9.99
N SER A 154 -15.17 -62.32 10.56
CA SER A 154 -15.27 -63.16 11.75
C SER A 154 -14.99 -64.61 11.34
N PRO A 155 -14.01 -65.31 11.93
CA PRO A 155 -13.82 -66.73 11.69
C PRO A 155 -14.94 -67.50 12.39
N THR A 156 -15.74 -68.23 11.62
CA THR A 156 -16.66 -69.26 12.13
C THR A 156 -15.85 -70.45 12.63
N SER A 157 -15.97 -70.75 13.92
CA SER A 157 -15.44 -71.93 14.58
C SER A 157 -16.25 -73.18 14.20
N HIS A 158 -15.54 -74.23 13.76
CA HIS A 158 -16.02 -75.62 13.74
C HIS A 158 -15.31 -76.40 14.85
#